data_AF-A0A3P8J2N5-F1
#
_entry.id   AF-A0A3P8J2N5-F1
#
_cell.length_a   1.000
_cell.length_b   1.000
_cell.length_c   1.000
_cell.angle_alpha   90.00
_cell.angle_beta   90.00
_cell.angle_gamma   90.00
#
_symmetry.space_group_name_H-M   'P 1'
#
loop_
_entity.id
_entity.type
_entity.pdbx_description
1 polymer ?
#
loop_
_entity_poly.entity_id
_entity_poly.type
_entity_poly.pdbx_seq_one_letter_code
_entity_poly.pdbx_strand_id
1 'polypeptide(L)'
;MVFKGRCVFAGGSPFNDVLLNVSGKEVHFQPGQCNNSYIFPGVGLAITLCQIRPVLQELFVIAAECLADQVDEKDLDVGRVFPPLRDIRNVSLAIAVHVAKYAYSKGICHYEPQPKDIELYLSQKMYDPNYLPVMPDVYDWPLGVTDAVS
;
A
#
# COMPACT_ATOMS: atom_id res chain seq x y z
N MET A 1 -30.30 -9.01 -16.94
CA MET A 1 -30.00 -10.31 -16.31
C MET A 1 -30.12 -10.13 -14.80
N VAL A 2 -30.84 -11.01 -14.09
CA VAL A 2 -30.97 -10.94 -12.61
C VAL A 2 -30.21 -12.11 -12.00
N PHE A 3 -29.09 -11.82 -11.32
CA PHE A 3 -28.13 -12.83 -10.85
C PHE A 3 -28.49 -13.47 -9.49
N LYS A 4 -29.53 -12.97 -8.80
CA LYS A 4 -30.06 -13.52 -7.53
C LYS A 4 -28.99 -13.72 -6.44
N GLY A 5 -28.11 -12.73 -6.25
CA GLY A 5 -27.07 -12.76 -5.20
C GLY A 5 -25.84 -13.63 -5.51
N ARG A 6 -25.71 -14.19 -6.72
CA ARG A 6 -24.56 -15.02 -7.13
C ARG A 6 -23.52 -14.29 -7.98
N CYS A 7 -23.73 -13.00 -8.23
CA CYS A 7 -22.79 -12.19 -9.02
C CYS A 7 -21.66 -11.71 -8.12
N VAL A 8 -20.42 -11.91 -8.55
CA VAL A 8 -19.26 -11.19 -7.99
C VAL A 8 -19.17 -9.85 -8.73
N PHE A 9 -19.31 -8.75 -8.01
CA PHE A 9 -19.40 -7.41 -8.61
C PHE A 9 -18.34 -6.47 -8.05
N ALA A 10 -17.70 -5.71 -8.93
CA ALA A 10 -16.90 -4.54 -8.60
C ALA A 10 -17.18 -3.42 -9.60
N GLY A 11 -17.33 -2.20 -9.09
CA GLY A 11 -17.55 -1.00 -9.90
C GLY A 11 -16.30 -0.12 -9.97
N GLY A 12 -16.12 0.63 -11.06
CA GLY A 12 -15.07 1.68 -11.09
C GLY A 12 -15.41 2.90 -10.22
N SER A 13 -16.70 3.13 -9.99
CA SER A 13 -17.23 4.20 -9.13
C SER A 13 -17.83 3.63 -7.85
N PRO A 14 -17.93 4.40 -6.76
CA PRO A 14 -18.69 4.02 -5.57
C PRO A 14 -20.14 3.70 -5.91
N PHE A 15 -20.63 2.59 -5.38
CA PHE A 15 -22.05 2.24 -5.35
C PHE A 15 -22.50 2.06 -3.90
N ASN A 16 -23.78 2.34 -3.64
CA ASN A 16 -24.37 2.13 -2.32
C ASN A 16 -24.52 0.64 -2.02
N ASP A 17 -24.56 0.31 -0.73
CA ASP A 17 -24.84 -1.03 -0.25
C ASP A 17 -26.20 -1.54 -0.74
N VAL A 18 -26.30 -2.86 -0.96
CA VAL A 18 -27.48 -3.51 -1.51
C VAL A 18 -27.97 -4.59 -0.55
N LEU A 19 -29.21 -4.46 -0.09
CA LEU A 19 -29.92 -5.53 0.60
C LEU A 19 -30.64 -6.40 -0.43
N LEU A 20 -30.37 -7.69 -0.42
CA LEU A 20 -31.00 -8.63 -1.35
C LEU A 20 -31.49 -9.87 -0.60
N ASN A 21 -32.71 -10.32 -0.92
CA ASN A 21 -33.19 -11.61 -0.45
C ASN A 21 -32.57 -12.74 -1.30
N VAL A 22 -31.71 -13.54 -0.67
CA VAL A 22 -31.08 -14.73 -1.26
C VAL A 22 -31.66 -15.95 -0.55
N SER A 23 -32.47 -16.73 -1.27
CA SER A 23 -33.06 -17.98 -0.75
C SER A 23 -33.82 -17.81 0.57
N GLY A 24 -34.54 -16.70 0.74
CA GLY A 24 -35.32 -16.41 1.96
C GLY A 24 -34.54 -15.69 3.06
N LYS A 25 -33.21 -15.52 2.92
CA LYS A 25 -32.36 -14.76 3.85
C LYS A 25 -32.04 -13.38 3.28
N GLU A 26 -32.14 -12.34 4.11
CA GLU A 26 -31.64 -11.02 3.74
C GLU A 26 -30.11 -11.00 3.85
N VAL A 27 -29.45 -10.64 2.75
CA VAL A 27 -28.00 -10.54 2.66
C VAL A 27 -27.63 -9.11 2.31
N HIS A 28 -26.66 -8.56 3.05
CA HIS A 28 -26.14 -7.22 2.86
C HIS A 28 -24.85 -7.28 2.03
N PHE A 29 -24.90 -6.72 0.82
CA PHE A 29 -23.77 -6.67 -0.09
C PHE A 29 -23.15 -5.27 -0.11
N GLN A 30 -21.82 -5.22 -0.02
CA GLN A 30 -21.03 -3.99 -0.07
C GLN A 30 -20.12 -4.03 -1.30
N PRO A 31 -20.59 -3.57 -2.48
CA PRO A 31 -19.86 -3.70 -3.72
C PRO A 31 -18.51 -2.97 -3.66
N GLY A 32 -17.44 -3.70 -3.98
CA GLY A 32 -16.08 -3.15 -3.98
C GLY A 32 -15.83 -2.15 -5.12
N GLN A 33 -14.87 -1.26 -4.92
CA GLN A 33 -14.40 -0.33 -5.95
C GLN A 33 -13.12 -0.83 -6.60
N CYS A 34 -13.15 -1.05 -7.92
CA CYS A 34 -11.98 -1.34 -8.73
C CYS A 34 -11.28 -0.03 -9.11
N ASN A 35 -10.30 0.39 -8.31
CA ASN A 35 -9.62 1.67 -8.48
C ASN A 35 -8.10 1.49 -8.61
N ASN A 36 -7.49 2.20 -9.55
CA ASN A 36 -6.04 2.22 -9.75
C ASN A 36 -5.25 2.71 -8.52
N SER A 37 -5.92 3.40 -7.60
CA SER A 37 -5.39 3.83 -6.31
C SER A 37 -4.84 2.67 -5.47
N TYR A 38 -5.26 1.42 -5.71
CA TYR A 38 -4.67 0.25 -5.04
C TYR A 38 -3.28 -0.13 -5.56
N ILE A 39 -2.98 0.13 -6.84
CA ILE A 39 -1.76 -0.37 -7.48
C ILE A 39 -0.69 0.71 -7.57
N PHE A 40 -1.04 1.88 -8.13
CA PHE A 40 -0.05 2.88 -8.51
C PHE A 40 0.77 3.45 -7.34
N PRO A 41 0.20 3.71 -6.14
CA PRO A 41 1.00 4.22 -5.04
C PRO A 41 2.06 3.22 -4.55
N GLY A 42 1.71 1.94 -4.41
CA GLY A 42 2.66 0.90 -3.98
C GLY A 42 3.75 0.61 -5.01
N VAL A 43 3.35 0.47 -6.28
CA VAL A 43 4.30 0.27 -7.39
C VAL A 43 5.22 1.49 -7.54
N GLY A 44 4.66 2.70 -7.48
CA GLY A 44 5.42 3.95 -7.56
C GLY A 44 6.44 4.08 -6.43
N LEU A 45 6.03 3.79 -5.18
CA LEU A 45 6.91 3.81 -4.01
C LEU A 45 8.13 2.89 -4.20
N ALA A 46 7.91 1.65 -4.64
CA ALA A 46 9.00 0.70 -4.89
C ALA A 46 9.92 1.14 -6.03
N ILE A 47 9.36 1.58 -7.16
CA ILE A 47 10.15 2.03 -8.32
C ILE A 47 11.05 3.21 -7.93
N THR A 48 10.50 4.19 -7.20
CA THR A 48 11.24 5.38 -6.80
C THR A 48 12.34 5.05 -5.78
N LEU A 49 12.01 4.31 -4.72
CA LEU A 49 12.94 4.09 -3.61
C LEU A 49 13.98 3.00 -3.86
N CYS A 50 13.67 2.02 -4.71
CA CYS A 50 14.62 0.95 -5.11
C CYS A 50 15.28 1.22 -6.47
N GLN A 51 14.95 2.35 -7.11
CA GLN A 51 15.46 2.76 -8.41
C GLN A 51 15.30 1.66 -9.48
N ILE A 52 14.09 1.10 -9.58
CA ILE A 52 13.81 -0.05 -10.45
C ILE A 52 13.81 0.39 -11.91
N ARG A 53 14.67 -0.21 -12.74
CA ARG A 53 14.68 -0.02 -14.20
C ARG A 53 15.11 -1.31 -14.92
N PRO A 54 14.46 -1.71 -16.03
CA PRO A 54 13.21 -1.16 -16.57
C PRO A 54 11.99 -1.53 -15.72
N VAL A 55 10.86 -0.84 -15.94
CA VAL A 55 9.57 -1.20 -15.32
C VAL A 55 8.95 -2.33 -16.14
N LEU A 56 9.03 -3.56 -15.61
CA LEU A 56 8.53 -4.76 -16.26
C LEU A 56 7.03 -4.94 -16.02
N GLN A 57 6.32 -5.60 -16.96
CA GLN A 57 4.88 -5.87 -16.81
C GLN A 57 4.60 -6.80 -15.62
N GLU A 58 5.52 -7.70 -15.34
CA GLU A 58 5.51 -8.63 -14.22
C GLU A 58 5.39 -7.91 -12.87
N LEU A 59 5.89 -6.67 -12.75
CA LEU A 59 5.74 -5.89 -11.51
C LEU A 59 4.27 -5.61 -11.18
N PHE A 60 3.43 -5.40 -12.21
CA PHE A 60 2.00 -5.18 -12.03
C PHE A 60 1.25 -6.47 -11.72
N VAL A 61 1.73 -7.62 -12.22
CA VAL A 61 1.18 -8.94 -11.86
C VAL A 61 1.45 -9.21 -10.39
N ILE A 62 2.70 -9.04 -9.94
CA ILE A 62 3.09 -9.18 -8.53
C ILE A 62 2.29 -8.22 -7.63
N ALA A 63 2.07 -6.98 -8.07
CA ALA A 63 1.26 -6.02 -7.32
C ALA A 63 -0.22 -6.46 -7.22
N ALA A 64 -0.79 -7.03 -8.28
CA ALA A 64 -2.17 -7.53 -8.29
C ALA A 64 -2.33 -8.79 -7.41
N GLU A 65 -1.37 -9.70 -7.44
CA GLU A 65 -1.32 -10.87 -6.54
C GLU A 65 -1.26 -10.43 -5.07
N CYS A 66 -0.34 -9.51 -4.75
CA CYS A 66 -0.23 -8.96 -3.40
C CYS A 66 -1.53 -8.26 -2.96
N LEU A 67 -2.19 -7.51 -3.84
CA LEU A 67 -3.48 -6.87 -3.54
C LEU A 67 -4.57 -7.90 -3.22
N ALA A 68 -4.63 -9.01 -3.95
CA ALA A 68 -5.59 -10.07 -3.70
C ALA A 68 -5.37 -10.71 -2.32
N ASP A 69 -4.11 -10.87 -1.89
CA ASP A 69 -3.74 -11.39 -0.57
C ASP A 69 -4.10 -10.44 0.59
N GLN A 70 -4.41 -9.17 0.30
CA GLN A 70 -4.86 -8.21 1.32
C GLN A 70 -6.37 -8.23 1.55
N VAL A 71 -7.13 -9.07 0.84
CA VAL A 71 -8.59 -9.17 1.02
C VAL A 71 -8.91 -10.19 2.11
N ASP A 72 -9.48 -9.72 3.22
CA ASP A 72 -9.90 -10.60 4.32
C ASP A 72 -11.15 -11.41 3.95
N GLU A 73 -11.32 -12.58 4.57
CA GLU A 73 -12.53 -13.39 4.42
C GLU A 73 -13.81 -12.61 4.78
N LYS A 74 -13.71 -11.67 5.73
CA LYS A 74 -14.81 -10.78 6.14
C LYS A 74 -15.23 -9.81 5.04
N ASP A 75 -14.29 -9.39 4.19
CA ASP A 75 -14.60 -8.55 3.02
C ASP A 75 -15.31 -9.38 1.95
N LEU A 76 -14.86 -10.62 1.72
CA LEU A 76 -15.49 -11.55 0.79
C LEU A 76 -16.93 -11.93 1.22
N ASP A 77 -17.17 -12.09 2.52
CA ASP A 77 -18.48 -12.42 3.09
C ASP A 77 -19.56 -11.36 2.76
N VAL A 78 -19.15 -10.10 2.63
CA VAL A 78 -20.04 -8.98 2.24
C VAL A 78 -19.98 -8.70 0.72
N GLY A 79 -19.31 -9.56 -0.05
CA GLY A 79 -19.19 -9.45 -1.51
C GLY A 79 -18.17 -8.40 -1.98
N ARG A 80 -17.25 -7.97 -1.11
CA ARG A 80 -16.19 -7.01 -1.44
C ARG A 80 -14.95 -7.77 -1.92
N VAL A 81 -14.51 -7.48 -3.14
CA VAL A 81 -13.34 -8.13 -3.77
C VAL A 81 -12.05 -7.30 -3.66
N PHE A 82 -12.09 -6.17 -2.94
CA PHE A 82 -10.94 -5.31 -2.67
C PHE A 82 -10.89 -5.00 -1.17
N PRO A 83 -9.71 -4.76 -0.59
CA PRO A 83 -9.62 -4.34 0.81
C PRO A 83 -10.32 -2.99 1.02
N PRO A 84 -10.63 -2.61 2.27
CA PRO A 84 -11.20 -1.29 2.56
C PRO A 84 -10.24 -0.15 2.16
N LEU A 85 -10.76 0.93 1.57
CA LEU A 85 -9.95 2.09 1.15
C LEU A 85 -9.20 2.78 2.31
N ARG A 86 -9.67 2.67 3.55
CA ARG A 86 -8.96 3.20 4.73
C ARG A 86 -7.59 2.54 4.94
N ASP A 87 -7.43 1.30 4.47
CA ASP A 87 -6.23 0.49 4.64
C ASP A 87 -5.25 0.67 3.46
N ILE A 88 -5.57 1.58 2.52
CA ILE A 88 -4.81 1.80 1.28
C ILE A 88 -3.32 2.07 1.50
N ARG A 89 -2.95 2.73 2.61
CA ARG A 89 -1.55 3.00 2.95
C ARG A 89 -0.80 1.71 3.29
N ASN A 90 -1.42 0.82 4.05
CA ASN A 90 -0.84 -0.48 4.40
C ASN A 90 -0.76 -1.39 3.17
N VAL A 91 -1.81 -1.40 2.36
CA VAL A 91 -1.84 -2.12 1.07
C VAL A 91 -0.73 -1.62 0.14
N SER A 92 -0.54 -0.30 0.05
CA SER A 92 0.53 0.30 -0.78
C SER A 92 1.92 -0.11 -0.30
N LEU A 93 2.15 -0.14 1.02
CA LEU A 93 3.41 -0.60 1.59
C LEU A 93 3.65 -2.09 1.29
N ALA A 94 2.64 -2.94 1.49
CA ALA A 94 2.73 -4.37 1.21
C ALA A 94 3.09 -4.65 -0.26
N ILE A 95 2.40 -3.95 -1.19
CA ILE A 95 2.70 -4.03 -2.63
C ILE A 95 4.12 -3.56 -2.90
N ALA A 96 4.53 -2.42 -2.32
CA ALA A 96 5.88 -1.89 -2.53
C ALA A 96 6.97 -2.88 -2.07
N VAL A 97 6.76 -3.55 -0.93
CA VAL A 97 7.68 -4.57 -0.41
C VAL A 97 7.77 -5.77 -1.36
N HIS A 98 6.63 -6.29 -1.84
CA HIS A 98 6.63 -7.45 -2.74
C HIS A 98 7.28 -7.11 -4.09
N VAL A 99 6.95 -5.96 -4.66
CA VAL A 99 7.54 -5.46 -5.91
C VAL A 99 9.04 -5.22 -5.75
N ALA A 100 9.48 -4.61 -4.64
CA ALA A 100 10.90 -4.38 -4.37
C ALA A 100 11.66 -5.71 -4.21
N LYS A 101 11.15 -6.67 -3.44
CA LYS A 101 11.76 -8.00 -3.27
C LYS A 101 11.91 -8.72 -4.61
N TYR A 102 10.86 -8.69 -5.44
CA TYR A 102 10.89 -9.29 -6.77
C TYR A 102 11.92 -8.58 -7.67
N ALA A 103 11.95 -7.26 -7.68
CA ALA A 103 12.88 -6.46 -8.48
C ALA A 103 14.35 -6.69 -8.09
N TYR A 104 14.66 -6.80 -6.80
CA TYR A 104 16.00 -7.19 -6.33
C TYR A 104 16.36 -8.60 -6.80
N SER A 105 15.43 -9.56 -6.70
CA SER A 105 15.66 -10.94 -7.19
C SER A 105 15.93 -11.02 -8.70
N LYS A 106 15.41 -10.06 -9.47
CA LYS A 106 15.61 -9.94 -10.92
C LYS A 106 16.83 -9.10 -11.30
N GLY A 107 17.52 -8.49 -10.33
CA GLY A 107 18.69 -7.64 -10.59
C GLY A 107 18.36 -6.36 -11.36
N ILE A 108 17.14 -5.83 -11.22
CA ILE A 108 16.69 -4.60 -11.89
C ILE A 108 16.57 -3.40 -10.94
N CYS A 109 16.92 -3.59 -9.67
CA CYS A 109 17.10 -2.50 -8.71
C CYS A 109 18.49 -1.88 -8.85
N HIS A 110 18.57 -0.55 -8.77
CA HIS A 110 19.85 0.18 -8.84
C HIS A 110 20.21 0.86 -7.51
N TYR A 111 19.28 0.85 -6.55
CA TYR A 111 19.58 1.32 -5.20
C TYR A 111 20.38 0.25 -4.46
N GLU A 112 21.68 0.52 -4.28
CA GLU A 112 22.65 -0.39 -3.67
C GLU A 112 23.39 0.30 -2.49
N PRO A 113 23.75 -0.44 -1.43
CA PRO A 113 23.46 -1.86 -1.23
C PRO A 113 21.96 -2.12 -0.96
N GLN A 114 21.47 -3.31 -1.35
CA GLN A 114 20.12 -3.75 -0.97
C GLN A 114 19.88 -3.57 0.56
N PRO A 115 18.80 -2.87 0.97
CA PRO A 115 18.44 -2.73 2.37
C PRO A 115 18.27 -4.11 3.03
N LYS A 116 18.83 -4.28 4.24
CA LYS A 116 18.67 -5.52 5.03
C LYS A 116 17.20 -5.80 5.35
N ASP A 117 16.47 -4.74 5.68
CA ASP A 117 15.03 -4.75 5.90
C ASP A 117 14.37 -3.79 4.92
N ILE A 118 13.81 -4.36 3.84
CA ILE A 118 13.14 -3.61 2.79
C ILE A 118 11.86 -2.95 3.31
N GLU A 119 11.12 -3.61 4.19
CA GLU A 119 9.85 -3.11 4.70
C GLU A 119 10.07 -1.91 5.62
N LEU A 120 11.04 -2.00 6.53
CA LEU A 120 11.45 -0.88 7.36
C LEU A 120 11.96 0.29 6.51
N TYR A 121 12.79 0.01 5.49
CA TYR A 121 13.30 1.04 4.59
C TYR A 121 12.18 1.78 3.86
N LEU A 122 11.22 1.05 3.28
CA LEU A 122 10.11 1.66 2.53
C LEU A 122 9.16 2.43 3.45
N SER A 123 8.80 1.86 4.61
CA SER A 123 7.88 2.50 5.56
C SER A 123 8.44 3.81 6.13
N GLN A 124 9.73 3.87 6.45
CA GLN A 124 10.39 5.08 6.94
C GLN A 124 10.46 6.21 5.90
N LYS A 125 10.34 5.88 4.61
CA LYS A 125 10.37 6.85 3.51
C LYS A 125 8.99 7.27 3.04
N MET A 126 7.93 6.65 3.55
CA MET A 126 6.57 7.11 3.30
C MET A 126 6.37 8.50 3.92
N TYR A 127 5.61 9.35 3.23
CA TYR A 127 5.30 10.68 3.73
C TYR A 127 4.53 10.60 5.06
N ASP A 128 5.05 11.31 6.06
CA ASP A 128 4.41 11.56 7.34
C ASP A 128 3.68 12.93 7.28
N PRO A 129 2.34 12.97 7.45
CA PRO A 129 1.58 14.22 7.44
C PRO A 129 1.76 15.07 8.70
N ASN A 130 2.49 14.59 9.73
CA ASN A 130 2.75 15.36 10.94
C ASN A 130 3.69 16.55 10.67
N TYR A 131 3.46 17.65 11.38
CA TYR A 131 4.34 18.82 11.30
C TYR A 131 5.72 18.50 11.86
N LEU A 132 6.74 18.84 11.08
CA LEU A 132 8.12 18.80 11.53
C LEU A 132 8.43 20.02 12.41
N PRO A 133 9.29 19.87 13.42
CA PRO A 133 9.79 21.00 14.19
C PRO A 133 10.51 21.97 13.25
N VAL A 134 10.11 23.24 13.29
CA VAL A 134 10.72 24.33 12.51
C VAL A 134 11.89 24.99 13.26
N MET A 135 12.00 24.69 14.56
CA MET A 135 13.09 25.17 15.41
C MET A 135 14.30 24.25 15.26
N PRO A 136 15.53 24.79 15.27
CA PRO A 136 16.72 23.98 15.24
C PRO A 136 16.84 23.13 16.50
N ASP A 137 17.43 21.95 16.36
CA ASP A 137 17.80 21.12 17.51
C ASP A 137 18.88 21.86 18.33
N VAL A 138 18.59 22.13 19.59
CA VAL A 138 19.54 22.71 20.54
C VAL A 138 20.07 21.58 21.41
N TYR A 139 21.40 21.44 21.45
CA TYR A 139 22.09 20.46 22.27
C TYR A 139 23.30 21.10 22.94
N ASP A 140 23.58 20.68 24.17
CA ASP A 140 24.71 21.20 24.95
C ASP A 140 26.02 20.53 24.52
N TRP A 141 27.09 21.32 24.50
CA TRP A 141 28.44 20.81 24.35
C TRP A 141 29.02 20.39 25.72
N PRO A 142 29.92 19.40 25.77
CA PRO A 142 30.71 19.11 26.97
C PRO A 142 31.32 20.38 27.57
N LEU A 143 31.18 20.53 28.89
CA LEU A 143 31.72 21.65 29.66
C LEU A 143 33.24 21.79 29.43
N GLY A 144 33.71 23.01 29.13
CA GLY A 144 35.13 23.34 28.97
C GLY A 144 35.66 23.36 27.53
N VAL A 145 34.81 23.21 26.50
CA VAL A 145 35.24 23.29 25.08
C VAL A 145 34.69 24.51 24.36
N THR A 146 33.65 25.14 24.90
CA THR A 146 33.01 26.34 24.33
C THR A 146 33.31 27.61 25.11
N ASP A 147 34.21 27.56 26.10
CA ASP A 147 34.68 28.76 26.80
C ASP A 147 35.44 29.62 25.78
N ALA A 148 34.74 30.60 25.21
CA ALA A 148 35.33 31.61 24.38
C ALA A 148 36.42 32.31 25.21
N VAL A 149 37.67 32.13 24.80
CA VAL A 149 38.80 32.86 25.36
C VAL A 149 38.55 34.35 25.10
N SER A 150 38.13 35.06 26.14
CA SER A 150 37.93 36.52 26.16
C SER A 150 39.25 37.28 26.11
#